data_AF-A0A8I0H8K9-F1
#
_entry.id   AF-A0A8I0H8K9-F1
#
_cell.length_a   1.000
_cell.length_b   1.000
_cell.length_c   1.000
_cell.angle_alpha   90.00
_cell.angle_beta   90.00
_cell.angle_gamma   90.00
#
_symmetry.space_group_name_H-M   'P 1'
#
loop_
_entity.id
_entity.type
_entity.pdbx_description
1 polymer ?
#
loop_
_entity_poly.entity_id
_entity_poly.type
_entity_poly.pdbx_seq_one_letter_code
_entity_poly.pdbx_strand_id
1 'polypeptide(L)' 'YTPNEPPRTLTAAEIEKILPHRYPFALVDKILDYTPGQWARGIKCVTRTESFFQGHFPGHPVMPGVLILEALAQTG' A
#
# COMPACT_ATOMS: atom_id res chain seq x y z
N TYR A 1 12.16 8.63 -10.69
CA TYR A 1 13.14 7.56 -10.97
C TYR A 1 14.53 8.18 -10.98
N THR A 2 15.39 7.80 -10.05
CA THR A 2 16.78 8.26 -9.94
C THR A 2 17.71 7.15 -10.43
N PRO A 3 17.97 7.02 -11.74
CA PRO A 3 18.67 5.88 -12.34
C PRO A 3 20.08 5.63 -11.76
N ASN A 4 20.69 6.62 -11.13
CA ASN A 4 22.06 6.58 -10.64
C ASN A 4 22.17 6.39 -9.11
N GLU A 5 21.05 6.29 -8.39
CA GLU A 5 21.04 6.02 -6.95
C GLU A 5 20.38 4.66 -6.67
N PRO A 6 20.86 3.90 -5.67
CA PRO A 6 20.16 2.71 -5.21
C PRO A 6 18.75 3.10 -4.73
N PRO A 7 17.73 2.27 -5.00
CA PRO A 7 16.35 2.60 -4.67
C PRO A 7 16.15 2.73 -3.16
N ARG A 8 15.36 3.73 -2.74
CA ARG A 8 15.02 3.95 -1.34
C ARG A 8 13.81 3.10 -1.00
N THR A 9 14.06 1.93 -0.42
CA THR A 9 13.01 0.97 -0.08
C THR A 9 12.55 1.12 1.37
N LEU A 10 11.27 0.84 1.64
CA LEU A 10 10.75 0.68 3.00
C LEU A 10 9.98 -0.64 3.11
N THR A 11 10.25 -1.37 4.19
CA THR A 11 9.50 -2.56 4.61
C THR A 11 8.22 -2.18 5.34
N ALA A 12 7.27 -3.12 5.46
CA ALA A 12 6.05 -2.92 6.26
C ALA A 12 6.35 -2.42 7.69
N ALA A 13 7.34 -3.00 8.36
CA ALA A 13 7.73 -2.61 9.72
C ALA A 13 8.31 -1.19 9.82
N GLU A 14 8.92 -0.69 8.74
CA GLU A 14 9.38 0.70 8.67
C GLU A 14 8.23 1.65 8.35
N ILE A 15 7.33 1.27 7.44
CA ILE A 15 6.11 2.02 7.12
C ILE A 15 5.23 2.20 8.36
N GLU A 16 5.06 1.15 9.18
CA GLU A 16 4.28 1.20 10.42
C GLU A 16 4.83 2.19 11.46
N LYS A 17 6.14 2.49 11.43
CA LYS A 17 6.75 3.49 12.32
C LYS A 17 6.47 4.92 11.85
N ILE A 18 6.17 5.10 10.56
CA ILE A 18 5.94 6.40 9.93
C ILE A 18 4.45 6.73 9.91
N LEU A 19 3.61 5.77 9.50
CA LEU A 19 2.17 5.95 9.37
C LEU A 19 1.43 5.48 10.63
N PRO A 20 0.33 6.17 11.00
CA PRO A 20 -0.50 5.75 12.14
C PRO A 20 -1.42 4.56 11.82
N HIS A 21 -1.63 4.25 10.54
CA HIS A 21 -2.53 3.18 10.09
C HIS A 21 -2.11 1.81 10.62
N ARG A 22 -3.09 1.00 11.03
CA ARG A 22 -2.91 -0.39 11.49
C ARG A 22 -3.98 -1.27 10.87
N TYR A 23 -3.84 -2.59 11.01
CA TYR A 23 -4.87 -3.54 10.56
C TYR A 23 -6.26 -3.15 11.10
N PRO A 24 -7.33 -3.20 10.27
CA PRO A 24 -7.37 -3.69 8.89
C PRO A 24 -7.14 -2.62 7.80
N PHE A 25 -6.59 -1.46 8.14
CA PHE A 25 -6.50 -0.30 7.24
C PHE A 25 -5.07 0.21 6.97
N ALA A 26 -4.05 -0.57 7.32
CA ALA A 26 -2.70 -0.37 6.80
C ALA A 26 -2.62 -1.05 5.42
N LEU A 27 -2.60 -0.26 4.36
CA LEU A 27 -2.80 -0.73 2.98
C LEU A 27 -1.55 -0.59 2.09
N VAL A 28 -0.37 -0.39 2.67
CA VAL A 28 0.90 -0.33 1.93
C VAL A 28 1.88 -1.34 2.53
N ASP A 29 2.26 -2.35 1.75
CA ASP A 29 3.11 -3.45 2.22
C ASP A 29 4.61 -3.16 2.02
N LYS A 30 4.94 -2.35 1.01
CA LYS A 30 6.33 -2.02 0.67
C LYS A 30 6.42 -0.72 -0.13
N ILE A 31 7.44 0.09 0.13
CA ILE A 31 7.89 1.12 -0.80
C ILE A 31 9.07 0.58 -1.59
N LEU A 32 8.97 0.62 -2.92
CA LEU A 32 10.01 0.17 -3.84
C LEU A 32 11.05 1.24 -4.11
N ASP A 33 10.64 2.51 -4.18
CA ASP A 33 11.52 3.65 -4.38
C ASP A 33 10.73 4.96 -4.19
N TYR A 34 11.42 6.07 -3.88
CA TYR A 34 10.80 7.40 -3.76
C TYR A 34 11.82 8.54 -3.81
N THR A 35 11.34 9.74 -4.12
CA THR A 35 12.06 11.01 -3.89
C THR A 35 11.21 11.90 -2.97
N PRO A 36 11.72 12.27 -1.77
CA PRO A 36 10.96 13.07 -0.81
C PRO A 36 10.31 14.31 -1.43
N GLY A 37 9.01 14.47 -1.20
CA GLY A 37 8.23 15.62 -1.69
C GLY A 37 7.97 15.64 -3.20
N GLN A 38 8.34 14.60 -3.95
CA GLN A 38 8.14 14.54 -5.40
C GLN A 38 7.29 13.34 -5.84
N TRP A 39 7.69 12.13 -5.47
CA TRP A 39 6.99 10.91 -5.87
C TRP A 39 7.39 9.73 -4.98
N ALA A 40 6.52 8.71 -4.92
CA ALA A 40 6.79 7.42 -4.30
C ALA A 40 6.16 6.30 -5.12
N ARG A 41 6.74 5.09 -5.05
CA ARG A 41 6.22 3.88 -5.69
C ARG A 41 6.03 2.80 -4.64
N GLY A 42 4.78 2.52 -4.30
CA GLY A 42 4.38 1.51 -3.32
C GLY A 42 3.87 0.20 -3.95
N ILE A 43 3.78 -0.84 -3.12
CA ILE A 43 3.07 -2.08 -3.39
C ILE A 43 2.00 -2.28 -2.31
N LYS A 44 0.78 -2.59 -2.75
CA LYS A 44 -0.25 -3.24 -1.96
C LYS A 44 -0.53 -4.62 -2.54
N CYS A 45 -0.13 -5.67 -1.81
CA CYS A 45 -0.47 -7.04 -2.09
C CYS A 45 -1.96 -7.28 -1.80
N VAL A 46 -2.63 -7.91 -2.76
CA VAL A 46 -4.06 -8.26 -2.66
C VAL A 46 -4.18 -9.77 -2.50
N THR A 47 -4.85 -10.21 -1.42
CA THR A 47 -5.07 -11.63 -1.14
C THR A 47 -6.54 -11.91 -0.83
N ARG A 48 -7.04 -13.05 -1.30
CA ARG A 48 -8.44 -13.47 -1.11
C ARG A 48 -8.88 -13.54 0.36
N THR A 49 -7.94 -13.62 1.29
CA THR A 49 -8.22 -13.72 2.74
C THR A 49 -8.48 -12.37 3.42
N GLU A 50 -8.38 -11.24 2.72
CA GLU A 50 -8.67 -9.92 3.29
C GLU A 50 -10.16 -9.77 3.63
N SER A 51 -10.45 -9.16 4.78
CA SER A 51 -11.79 -9.13 5.38
C SER A 51 -12.86 -8.49 4.48
N PHE A 52 -12.50 -7.45 3.72
CA PHE A 52 -13.44 -6.76 2.83
C PHE A 52 -13.93 -7.65 1.67
N PHE A 53 -13.21 -8.70 1.29
CA PHE A 53 -13.67 -9.64 0.27
C PHE A 53 -14.85 -10.51 0.72
N GLN A 54 -15.12 -10.62 2.03
CA GLN A 54 -16.34 -11.27 2.53
C GLN A 54 -17.60 -10.54 2.08
N GLY A 55 -17.53 -9.21 1.92
CA GLY A 55 -18.65 -8.36 1.52
C GLY A 55 -18.54 -7.77 0.11
N HIS A 56 -17.37 -7.84 -0.55
CA HIS A 56 -17.13 -7.16 -1.82
C HIS A 56 -16.52 -8.10 -2.88
N PHE A 57 -17.30 -8.97 -3.53
CA PHE A 57 -18.68 -9.36 -3.23
C PHE A 57 -18.73 -10.86 -2.88
N PRO A 58 -19.73 -11.33 -2.10
CA PRO A 58 -19.87 -12.76 -1.82
C PRO A 58 -19.84 -13.61 -3.11
N GLY A 59 -18.92 -14.56 -3.18
CA GLY A 59 -18.71 -15.41 -4.37
C GLY A 59 -17.97 -14.75 -5.54
N HIS A 60 -17.76 -13.44 -5.52
CA HIS A 60 -17.07 -12.68 -6.55
C HIS A 60 -16.17 -11.58 -5.91
N PRO A 61 -15.00 -11.94 -5.37
CA PRO A 61 -14.12 -10.97 -4.71
C PRO A 61 -13.58 -9.95 -5.71
N VAL A 62 -13.80 -8.66 -5.43
CA VAL A 62 -13.34 -7.51 -6.22
C VAL A 62 -12.64 -6.55 -5.26
N MET A 63 -11.47 -6.03 -5.62
CA MET A 63 -10.80 -5.03 -4.76
C MET A 63 -11.65 -3.75 -4.74
N PRO A 64 -12.11 -3.24 -3.58
CA PRO A 64 -12.87 -2.01 -3.56
C PRO A 64 -12.03 -0.84 -4.12
N GLY A 65 -12.54 -0.13 -5.12
CA GLY A 65 -11.81 0.97 -5.77
C GLY A 65 -11.39 2.07 -4.79
N VAL A 66 -12.22 2.34 -3.78
CA VAL A 66 -11.90 3.30 -2.70
C VAL A 66 -10.69 2.88 -1.86
N LEU A 67 -10.43 1.58 -1.70
CA LEU A 67 -9.24 1.10 -0.99
C LEU A 67 -7.97 1.17 -1.85
N ILE A 68 -8.11 1.20 -3.17
CA ILE A 68 -6.99 1.51 -4.08
C ILE A 68 -6.62 2.99 -3.91
N LEU A 69 -7.60 3.89 -3.87
CA LEU A 69 -7.37 5.32 -3.62
C LEU A 69 -6.77 5.56 -2.23
N GLU A 70 -7.25 4.87 -1.21
CA GLU A 70 -6.69 4.93 0.14
C GLU A 70 -5.22 4.46 0.16
N ALA A 71 -4.90 3.33 -0.48
CA ALA A 71 -3.51 2.85 -0.55
C ALA A 71 -2.60 3.85 -1.30
N LEU A 72 -3.12 4.54 -2.32
CA LEU A 72 -2.42 5.64 -2.98
C LEU A 72 -2.21 6.82 -2.04
N ALA A 73 -3.22 7.20 -1.26
CA ALA A 73 -3.13 8.28 -0.27
C ALA A 73 -2.14 7.97 0.86
N GLN A 74 -2.07 6.71 1.33
CA GLN A 74 -1.08 6.28 2.32
C GLN A 74 0.35 6.22 1.75
N THR A 75 0.50 6.08 0.43
CA THR A 75 1.80 6.06 -0.25
C THR A 75 2.36 7.46 -0.47
N GLY A 76 1.50 8.45 -0.69
CA GLY A 76 1.86 9.86 -0.95
C GLY A 76 2.12 10.65 0.33
#